data_AF-A0A7Y9SRG7-F1
#
_entry.id   AF-A0A7Y9SRG7-F1
#
_cell.length_a   1.000
_cell.length_b   1.000
_cell.length_c   1.000
_cell.angle_alpha   90.00
_cell.angle_beta   90.00
_cell.angle_gamma   90.00
#
_symmetry.space_group_name_H-M   'P 1'
#
loop_
_entity.id
_entity.type
_entity.pdbx_description
1 polymer ?
#
loop_
_entity_poly.entity_id
_entity_poly.type
_entity_poly.pdbx_seq_one_letter_code
_entity_poly.pdbx_strand_id
1 'polypeptide(L)'
;MSELEQLTHAAHLAADGSDAGARSALHALPWLASAIRDDRAAGRFAVWGRSSVIDENTGAAVIPRALFEELHGHADIAADWPLGNAGVLHCYGYLLSLEPTPYGLKRERWTEGALARACHLPPDAFRPWGEGPTLLARATAAASALLATPAAGATQVIDAREARLALGAVQGPTALAYAVAPTAGTTPLLVTMFPVADATIPLTEFLADPRLRWNAV
;
A
#
# COMPACT_ATOMS: atom_id res chain seq x y z
N MET A 1 -17.44 -10.44 17.92
CA MET A 1 -16.75 -10.53 16.62
C MET A 1 -15.52 -9.66 16.69
N SER A 2 -14.33 -10.27 16.60
CA SER A 2 -13.05 -9.55 16.55
C SER A 2 -12.99 -8.62 15.35
N GLU A 3 -12.08 -7.65 15.36
CA GLU A 3 -11.86 -6.72 14.25
C GLU A 3 -11.41 -7.45 12.98
N LEU A 4 -10.68 -8.56 13.12
CA LEU A 4 -10.27 -9.40 11.99
C LEU A 4 -11.45 -10.16 11.39
N GLU A 5 -12.38 -10.65 12.21
CA GLU A 5 -13.62 -11.26 11.74
C GLU A 5 -14.53 -10.23 11.04
N GLN A 6 -14.63 -9.01 11.60
CA GLN A 6 -15.35 -7.89 10.96
C GLN A 6 -14.72 -7.52 9.61
N LEU A 7 -13.38 -7.44 9.55
CA LEU A 7 -12.66 -7.16 8.31
C LEU A 7 -12.91 -8.26 7.26
N THR A 8 -12.90 -9.52 7.69
CA THR A 8 -13.16 -10.67 6.80
C THR A 8 -14.59 -10.61 6.26
N HIS A 9 -15.57 -10.33 7.12
CA HIS A 9 -16.96 -10.15 6.72
C HIS A 9 -17.12 -9.00 5.71
N ALA A 10 -16.52 -7.84 5.98
CA ALA A 10 -16.56 -6.69 5.07
C ALA A 10 -15.89 -6.99 3.72
N ALA A 11 -14.77 -7.73 3.71
CA ALA A 11 -14.12 -8.16 2.47
C ALA A 11 -15.04 -9.04 1.62
N HIS A 12 -15.82 -9.93 2.22
CA HIS A 12 -16.83 -10.71 1.51
C HIS A 12 -18.00 -9.88 0.96
N LEU A 13 -18.43 -8.86 1.69
CA LEU A 13 -19.45 -7.92 1.19
C LEU A 13 -18.93 -7.18 -0.06
N ALA A 14 -17.69 -6.68 -0.03
CA ALA A 14 -17.11 -5.99 -1.17
C ALA A 14 -16.85 -6.89 -2.38
N ALA A 15 -16.60 -8.19 -2.14
CA ALA A 15 -16.27 -9.16 -3.19
C ALA A 15 -17.41 -9.44 -4.17
N ASP A 16 -18.66 -9.08 -3.85
CA ASP A 16 -19.79 -9.18 -4.78
C ASP A 16 -19.65 -8.24 -6.00
N GLY A 17 -18.77 -7.23 -5.91
CA GLY A 17 -18.45 -6.29 -6.98
C GLY A 17 -19.51 -5.24 -7.26
N SER A 18 -20.55 -5.14 -6.44
CA SER A 18 -21.64 -4.17 -6.57
C SER A 18 -21.40 -2.92 -5.71
N ASP A 19 -21.99 -1.80 -6.12
CA ASP A 19 -21.92 -0.56 -5.34
C ASP A 19 -22.57 -0.72 -3.96
N ALA A 20 -23.60 -1.56 -3.86
CA ALA A 20 -24.26 -1.86 -2.59
C ALA A 20 -23.31 -2.64 -1.66
N GLY A 21 -22.64 -3.68 -2.16
CA GLY A 21 -21.65 -4.46 -1.43
C GLY A 21 -20.46 -3.62 -0.98
N ALA A 22 -19.95 -2.74 -1.85
CA ALA A 22 -18.89 -1.79 -1.52
C ALA A 22 -19.29 -0.85 -0.36
N ARG A 23 -20.46 -0.20 -0.44
CA ARG A 23 -20.98 0.64 0.65
C ARG A 23 -21.20 -0.14 1.94
N SER A 24 -21.76 -1.35 1.84
CA SER A 24 -21.98 -2.22 2.99
C SER A 24 -20.67 -2.65 3.66
N ALA A 25 -19.62 -2.89 2.89
CA ALA A 25 -18.29 -3.20 3.41
C ALA A 25 -17.70 -2.04 4.24
N LEU A 26 -17.78 -0.80 3.73
CA LEU A 26 -17.31 0.37 4.47
C LEU A 26 -18.18 0.65 5.71
N HIS A 27 -19.50 0.49 5.61
CA HIS A 27 -20.40 0.64 6.76
C HIS A 27 -20.12 -0.40 7.86
N ALA A 28 -19.73 -1.62 7.49
CA ALA A 28 -19.33 -2.66 8.44
C ALA A 28 -18.01 -2.35 9.17
N LEU A 29 -17.21 -1.38 8.68
CA LEU A 29 -15.93 -0.98 9.26
C LEU A 29 -15.88 0.54 9.53
N PRO A 30 -16.58 1.06 10.56
CA PRO A 30 -16.60 2.50 10.84
C PRO A 30 -15.21 3.12 11.04
N TRP A 31 -14.26 2.34 11.59
CA TRP A 31 -12.87 2.76 11.76
C TRP A 31 -12.16 3.01 10.41
N LEU A 32 -12.48 2.25 9.36
CA LEU A 32 -11.87 2.38 8.04
C LEU A 32 -12.36 3.67 7.37
N ALA A 33 -13.67 3.90 7.38
CA ALA A 33 -14.25 5.12 6.86
C ALA A 33 -13.78 6.36 7.63
N SER A 34 -13.59 6.26 8.95
CA SER A 34 -13.00 7.35 9.75
C SER A 34 -11.56 7.63 9.35
N ALA A 35 -10.71 6.60 9.28
CA ALA A 35 -9.30 6.75 8.93
C ALA A 35 -9.09 7.41 7.55
N ILE A 36 -9.87 7.00 6.54
CA ILE A 36 -9.82 7.60 5.19
C ILE A 36 -10.19 9.09 5.25
N ARG A 37 -11.22 9.47 6.01
CA ARG A 37 -11.62 10.88 6.18
C ARG A 37 -10.56 11.69 6.93
N ASP A 38 -9.96 11.12 7.97
CA ASP A 38 -8.91 11.77 8.75
C ASP A 38 -7.65 12.01 7.91
N ASP A 39 -7.31 11.06 7.03
CA ASP A 39 -6.20 11.20 6.09
C ASP A 39 -6.47 12.18 4.96
N ARG A 40 -7.70 12.19 4.44
CA ARG A 40 -8.16 13.23 3.50
C ARG A 40 -8.04 14.61 4.13
N ALA A 41 -8.60 14.81 5.32
CA ALA A 41 -8.60 16.09 6.00
C ALA A 41 -7.17 16.59 6.32
N ALA A 42 -6.25 15.66 6.58
CA ALA A 42 -4.84 15.97 6.80
C ALA A 42 -3.98 16.03 5.52
N GLY A 43 -4.56 15.84 4.33
CA GLY A 43 -3.83 15.86 3.06
C GLY A 43 -2.80 14.73 2.89
N ARG A 44 -2.93 13.62 3.65
CA ARG A 44 -1.90 12.57 3.72
C ARG A 44 -1.77 11.73 2.45
N PHE A 45 -2.78 11.72 1.58
CA PHE A 45 -2.68 11.04 0.29
C PHE A 45 -1.73 11.73 -0.70
N ALA A 46 -1.40 13.02 -0.50
CA ALA A 46 -0.59 13.81 -1.42
C ALA A 46 0.88 13.35 -1.53
N VAL A 47 1.38 12.61 -0.53
CA VAL A 47 2.74 12.04 -0.56
C VAL A 47 2.80 10.66 -1.21
N TRP A 48 1.66 10.14 -1.65
CA TRP A 48 1.54 8.87 -2.36
C TRP A 48 1.30 9.08 -3.84
N GLY A 49 2.02 8.34 -4.67
CA GLY A 49 1.93 8.37 -6.12
C GLY A 49 0.71 7.61 -6.64
N ARG A 50 0.76 7.26 -7.93
CA ARG A 50 -0.28 6.46 -8.59
C ARG A 50 0.10 5.00 -8.60
N SER A 51 -0.91 4.14 -8.53
CA SER A 51 -0.72 2.70 -8.66
C SER A 51 -1.90 2.04 -9.39
N SER A 52 -1.61 0.95 -10.08
CA SER A 52 -2.62 0.06 -10.64
C SER A 52 -3.19 -0.88 -9.57
N VAL A 53 -4.49 -1.08 -9.60
CA VAL A 53 -5.18 -2.11 -8.79
C VAL A 53 -5.00 -3.52 -9.38
N ILE A 54 -4.42 -3.64 -10.58
CA ILE A 54 -4.08 -4.93 -11.18
C ILE A 54 -2.77 -5.43 -10.57
N ASP A 55 -2.77 -6.65 -10.03
CA ASP A 55 -1.58 -7.27 -9.48
C ASP A 55 -0.61 -7.70 -10.59
N GLU A 56 0.66 -7.30 -10.47
CA GLU A 56 1.71 -7.67 -11.43
C GLU A 56 1.95 -9.19 -11.57
N ASN A 57 1.65 -10.00 -10.55
CA ASN A 57 1.92 -11.45 -10.59
C ASN A 57 0.74 -12.23 -11.14
N THR A 58 -0.49 -11.82 -10.82
CA THR A 58 -1.70 -12.55 -11.24
C THR A 58 -2.38 -11.96 -12.47
N GLY A 59 -2.13 -10.69 -12.79
CA GLY A 59 -2.84 -9.95 -13.83
C GLY A 59 -4.32 -9.65 -13.47
N ALA A 60 -4.76 -9.97 -12.26
CA ALA A 60 -6.11 -9.75 -11.78
C ALA A 60 -6.21 -8.49 -10.92
N ALA A 61 -7.40 -7.88 -10.88
CA ALA A 61 -7.67 -6.77 -9.97
C ALA A 61 -7.73 -7.26 -8.52
N VAL A 62 -7.01 -6.61 -7.63
CA VAL A 62 -6.92 -7.00 -6.21
C VAL A 62 -8.18 -6.69 -5.41
N ILE A 63 -8.99 -5.75 -5.91
CA ILE A 63 -10.31 -5.41 -5.39
C ILE A 63 -11.25 -5.15 -6.57
N PRO A 64 -12.57 -5.37 -6.42
CA PRO A 64 -13.53 -5.03 -7.46
C PRO A 64 -13.62 -3.52 -7.73
N ARG A 65 -14.09 -3.16 -8.93
CA ARG A 65 -14.23 -1.77 -9.37
C ARG A 65 -15.13 -0.92 -8.45
N ALA A 66 -16.27 -1.46 -8.03
CA ALA A 66 -17.17 -0.74 -7.12
C ALA A 66 -16.47 -0.37 -5.81
N LEU A 67 -15.69 -1.29 -5.22
CA LEU A 67 -14.93 -0.99 -4.00
C LEU A 67 -13.81 0.04 -4.27
N PHE A 68 -13.13 -0.05 -5.41
CA PHE A 68 -12.14 0.95 -5.80
C PHE A 68 -12.76 2.36 -5.87
N GLU A 69 -13.90 2.51 -6.53
CA GLU A 69 -14.58 3.79 -6.69
C GLU A 69 -15.09 4.31 -5.34
N GLU A 70 -15.65 3.44 -4.50
CA GLU A 70 -16.13 3.78 -3.16
C GLU A 70 -14.99 4.31 -2.25
N LEU A 71 -13.84 3.62 -2.23
CA LEU A 71 -12.67 4.04 -1.44
C LEU A 71 -12.12 5.40 -1.89
N HIS A 72 -12.03 5.63 -3.20
CA HIS A 72 -11.55 6.89 -3.75
C HIS A 72 -12.56 8.03 -3.54
N GLY A 73 -13.86 7.74 -3.60
CA GLY A 73 -14.92 8.67 -3.26
C GLY A 73 -14.83 9.15 -1.80
N HIS A 74 -14.58 8.23 -0.87
CA HIS A 74 -14.35 8.57 0.54
C HIS A 74 -13.05 9.39 0.74
N ALA A 75 -12.00 9.07 -0.01
CA ALA A 75 -10.73 9.80 0.03
C ALA A 75 -10.79 11.17 -0.67
N ASP A 76 -11.80 11.41 -1.52
CA ASP A 76 -11.92 12.59 -2.41
C ASP A 76 -10.69 12.78 -3.28
N ILE A 77 -10.24 11.66 -3.85
CA ILE A 77 -9.11 11.62 -4.77
C ILE A 77 -9.64 11.17 -6.13
N ALA A 78 -9.43 12.00 -7.15
CA ALA A 78 -9.72 11.62 -8.52
C ALA A 78 -8.91 10.38 -8.93
N ALA A 79 -9.59 9.40 -9.50
CA ALA A 79 -8.98 8.15 -9.94
C ALA A 79 -9.76 7.59 -11.14
N ASP A 80 -9.04 6.94 -12.05
CA ASP A 80 -9.61 6.36 -13.27
C ASP A 80 -9.27 4.88 -13.28
N TRP A 81 -10.27 4.02 -13.06
CA TRP A 81 -10.06 2.56 -13.05
C TRP A 81 -9.24 2.09 -14.27
N PRO A 82 -8.17 1.30 -14.10
CA PRO A 82 -7.72 0.62 -12.88
C PRO A 82 -6.68 1.40 -12.04
N LEU A 83 -6.45 2.68 -12.31
CA LEU A 83 -5.37 3.50 -11.78
C LEU A 83 -5.85 4.48 -10.70
N GLY A 84 -5.35 4.32 -9.47
CA GLY A 84 -5.72 5.13 -8.32
C GLY A 84 -4.53 5.67 -7.53
N ASN A 85 -4.82 6.27 -6.37
CA ASN A 85 -3.78 6.69 -5.43
C ASN A 85 -3.20 5.45 -4.72
N ALA A 86 -1.87 5.37 -4.68
CA ALA A 86 -1.18 4.22 -4.12
C ALA A 86 -1.46 4.04 -2.62
N GLY A 87 -1.60 5.14 -1.85
CA GLY A 87 -1.97 5.08 -0.45
C GLY A 87 -3.37 4.50 -0.23
N VAL A 88 -4.35 4.97 -1.01
CA VAL A 88 -5.72 4.42 -0.98
C VAL A 88 -5.70 2.92 -1.30
N LEU A 89 -5.04 2.52 -2.37
CA LEU A 89 -5.02 1.12 -2.81
C LEU A 89 -4.25 0.19 -1.86
N HIS A 90 -3.00 0.52 -1.54
CA HIS A 90 -2.11 -0.38 -0.80
C HIS A 90 -2.38 -0.38 0.71
N CYS A 91 -2.83 0.74 1.29
CA CYS A 91 -3.16 0.78 2.73
C CYS A 91 -4.61 0.38 3.01
N TYR A 92 -5.57 0.83 2.20
CA TYR A 92 -6.99 0.60 2.47
C TYR A 92 -7.62 -0.47 1.57
N GLY A 93 -7.36 -0.44 0.27
CA GLY A 93 -7.84 -1.46 -0.66
C GLY A 93 -7.37 -2.87 -0.28
N TYR A 94 -6.10 -3.03 0.07
CA TYR A 94 -5.53 -4.33 0.44
C TYR A 94 -6.19 -4.98 1.65
N LEU A 95 -6.74 -4.21 2.59
CA LEU A 95 -7.44 -4.73 3.77
C LEU A 95 -8.68 -5.56 3.38
N LEU A 96 -9.34 -5.17 2.28
CA LEU A 96 -10.57 -5.79 1.77
C LEU A 96 -10.32 -6.74 0.59
N SER A 97 -9.07 -6.91 0.17
CA SER A 97 -8.68 -7.87 -0.87
C SER A 97 -8.80 -9.30 -0.37
N LEU A 98 -9.55 -10.14 -1.10
CA LEU A 98 -9.59 -11.59 -0.91
C LEU A 98 -8.68 -12.35 -1.89
N GLU A 99 -8.08 -11.64 -2.85
CA GLU A 99 -7.21 -12.26 -3.85
C GLU A 99 -5.95 -12.87 -3.22
N PRO A 100 -5.72 -14.19 -3.38
CA PRO A 100 -4.51 -14.84 -2.92
C PRO A 100 -3.32 -14.43 -3.80
N THR A 101 -2.17 -14.24 -3.17
CA THR A 101 -0.89 -14.08 -3.86
C THR A 101 0.04 -15.25 -3.50
N PRO A 102 1.16 -15.44 -4.22
CA PRO A 102 2.20 -16.38 -3.79
C PRO A 102 2.73 -16.16 -2.36
N TYR A 103 2.45 -15.00 -1.76
CA TYR A 103 2.93 -14.57 -0.45
C TYR A 103 1.81 -14.51 0.62
N GLY A 104 0.63 -15.06 0.33
CA GLY A 104 -0.55 -14.95 1.19
C GLY A 104 -1.50 -13.83 0.76
N LEU A 105 -2.37 -13.39 1.67
CA LEU A 105 -3.33 -12.31 1.38
C LEU A 105 -2.66 -10.93 1.51
N LYS A 106 -3.02 -10.00 0.63
CA LYS A 106 -2.46 -8.64 0.64
C LYS A 106 -2.65 -7.89 1.96
N ARG A 107 -3.75 -8.14 2.69
CA ARG A 107 -4.01 -7.58 4.03
C ARG A 107 -3.03 -8.02 5.10
N GLU A 108 -2.42 -9.19 4.97
CA GLU A 108 -1.49 -9.77 5.95
C GLU A 108 -0.25 -8.88 6.13
N ARG A 109 0.08 -8.09 5.09
CA ARG A 109 1.08 -7.02 5.15
C ARG A 109 0.91 -6.12 6.38
N TRP A 110 -0.34 -5.82 6.75
CA TRP A 110 -0.70 -4.90 7.82
C TRP A 110 -1.13 -5.63 9.11
N THR A 111 -1.70 -6.83 9.01
CA THR A 111 -2.29 -7.54 10.17
C THR A 111 -1.34 -8.53 10.87
N GLU A 112 -0.36 -9.12 10.18
CA GLU A 112 0.48 -10.22 10.71
C GLU A 112 1.83 -9.75 11.30
N GLY A 113 2.08 -8.44 11.29
CA GLY A 113 3.25 -7.81 11.92
C GLY A 113 4.61 -8.10 11.27
N ALA A 114 4.65 -8.82 10.14
CA ALA A 114 5.89 -9.11 9.43
C ALA A 114 6.59 -7.82 8.98
N LEU A 115 5.83 -6.87 8.41
CA LEU A 115 6.34 -5.55 8.03
C LEU A 115 6.80 -4.75 9.26
N ALA A 116 6.06 -4.80 10.37
CA ALA A 116 6.45 -4.10 11.59
C ALA A 116 7.78 -4.61 12.13
N ARG A 117 7.99 -5.93 12.18
CA ARG A 117 9.28 -6.54 12.56
C ARG A 117 10.40 -6.14 11.61
N ALA A 118 10.13 -6.10 10.31
CA ALA A 118 11.08 -5.68 9.29
C ALA A 118 11.48 -4.19 9.41
N CYS A 119 10.62 -3.36 10.00
CA CYS A 119 10.90 -1.97 10.37
C CYS A 119 11.46 -1.81 11.80
N HIS A 120 11.73 -2.90 12.53
CA HIS A 120 12.12 -2.88 13.95
C HIS A 120 11.10 -2.18 14.87
N LEU A 121 9.81 -2.33 14.55
CA LEU A 121 8.68 -1.78 15.31
C LEU A 121 7.92 -2.88 16.07
N PRO A 122 7.09 -2.52 17.08
CA PRO A 122 6.16 -3.45 17.72
C PRO A 122 5.28 -4.19 16.69
N PRO A 123 4.97 -5.48 16.87
CA PRO A 123 4.25 -6.28 15.88
C PRO A 123 2.90 -5.71 15.41
N ASP A 124 2.30 -4.84 16.21
CA ASP A 124 1.02 -4.21 15.97
C ASP A 124 1.10 -2.76 15.45
N ALA A 125 2.31 -2.25 15.16
CA ALA A 125 2.54 -0.88 14.71
C ALA A 125 1.78 -0.49 13.43
N PHE A 126 1.36 -1.47 12.63
CA PHE A 126 0.55 -1.24 11.42
C PHE A 126 -0.87 -1.82 11.52
N ARG A 127 -1.38 -2.17 12.71
CA ARG A 127 -2.78 -2.62 12.84
C ARG A 127 -3.74 -1.49 12.47
N PRO A 128 -4.68 -1.69 11.53
CA PRO A 128 -5.45 -0.59 10.97
C PRO A 128 -6.54 -0.04 11.92
N TRP A 129 -6.92 -0.80 12.94
CA TRP A 129 -7.91 -0.42 13.97
C TRP A 129 -7.28 -0.05 15.32
N GLY A 130 -5.98 0.26 15.35
CA GLY A 130 -5.30 0.72 16.57
C GLY A 130 -5.60 2.19 16.89
N GLU A 131 -5.47 2.55 18.17
CA GLU A 131 -5.53 3.95 18.62
C GLU A 131 -4.40 4.80 18.02
N GLY A 132 -4.60 6.11 17.95
CA GLY A 132 -3.59 7.06 17.48
C GLY A 132 -3.64 7.34 15.97
N PRO A 133 -2.49 7.60 15.31
CA PRO A 133 -2.45 7.92 13.90
C PRO A 133 -3.02 6.80 13.02
N THR A 134 -3.56 7.12 11.84
CA THR A 134 -4.10 6.13 10.89
C THR A 134 -3.03 5.15 10.39
N LEU A 135 -3.47 4.04 9.77
CA LEU A 135 -2.56 3.13 9.06
C LEU A 135 -1.71 3.86 8.04
N LEU A 136 -2.32 4.67 7.17
CA LEU A 136 -1.61 5.44 6.15
C LEU A 136 -0.56 6.35 6.79
N ALA A 137 -0.89 7.05 7.88
CA ALA A 137 0.05 7.94 8.57
C ALA A 137 1.28 7.18 9.09
N ARG A 138 1.07 6.02 9.74
CA ARG A 138 2.17 5.20 10.27
C ARG A 138 3.02 4.59 9.16
N ALA A 139 2.38 4.06 8.11
CA ALA A 139 3.08 3.52 6.93
C ALA A 139 3.89 4.62 6.22
N THR A 140 3.30 5.80 6.05
CA THR A 140 3.98 6.97 5.46
C THR A 140 5.22 7.34 6.26
N ALA A 141 5.11 7.44 7.59
CA ALA A 141 6.23 7.80 8.45
C ALA A 141 7.37 6.78 8.37
N ALA A 142 7.05 5.49 8.42
CA ALA A 142 8.03 4.41 8.32
C ALA A 142 8.72 4.38 6.93
N ALA A 143 7.95 4.46 5.85
CA ALA A 143 8.49 4.47 4.49
C ALA A 143 9.34 5.71 4.21
N SER A 144 8.91 6.89 4.70
CA SER A 144 9.67 8.14 4.55
C SER A 144 10.98 8.11 5.31
N ALA A 145 10.99 7.59 6.55
CA ALA A 145 12.21 7.41 7.32
C ALA A 145 13.18 6.45 6.62
N LEU A 146 12.66 5.36 6.07
CA LEU A 146 13.45 4.38 5.32
C LEU A 146 14.05 4.97 4.03
N LEU A 147 13.28 5.77 3.29
CA LEU A 147 13.76 6.45 2.08
C LEU A 147 14.78 7.56 2.38
N ALA A 148 14.69 8.21 3.55
CA ALA A 148 15.62 9.25 3.96
C ALA A 148 16.98 8.68 4.37
N THR A 149 16.98 7.52 5.06
CA THR A 149 18.20 6.91 5.60
C THR A 149 18.22 5.40 5.32
N PRO A 150 18.32 4.97 4.05
CA PRO A 150 18.40 3.55 3.71
C PRO A 150 19.73 2.94 4.16
N ALA A 151 19.72 1.67 4.58
CA ALA A 151 20.94 0.90 4.74
C ALA A 151 21.50 0.43 3.39
N ALA A 152 20.61 0.13 2.45
CA ALA A 152 20.92 -0.13 1.05
C ALA A 152 19.78 0.40 0.16
N GLY A 153 20.09 0.70 -1.10
CA GLY A 153 19.10 1.23 -2.01
C GLY A 153 19.72 1.69 -3.31
N ALA A 154 18.86 2.06 -4.25
CA ALA A 154 19.28 2.59 -5.53
C ALA A 154 18.25 3.58 -6.06
N THR A 155 18.73 4.49 -6.90
CA THR A 155 17.90 5.42 -7.66
C THR A 155 18.14 5.16 -9.14
N GLN A 156 17.07 5.11 -9.92
CA GLN A 156 17.13 4.97 -11.37
C GLN A 156 16.17 5.94 -12.05
N VAL A 157 16.49 6.31 -13.29
CA VAL A 157 15.58 7.08 -14.14
C VAL A 157 14.87 6.09 -15.06
N ILE A 158 13.55 5.99 -14.92
CA ILE A 158 12.67 5.08 -15.67
C ILE A 158 11.58 5.94 -16.32
N ASP A 159 11.51 5.94 -17.64
CA ASP A 159 10.62 6.83 -18.41
C ASP A 159 10.76 8.31 -18.03
N ALA A 160 12.00 8.80 -17.91
CA ALA A 160 12.35 10.15 -17.45
C ALA A 160 11.92 10.49 -16.01
N ARG A 161 11.39 9.54 -15.25
CA ARG A 161 10.97 9.71 -13.85
C ARG A 161 11.99 9.05 -12.92
N GLU A 162 12.29 9.72 -11.83
CA GLU A 162 13.15 9.16 -10.80
C GLU A 162 12.39 8.11 -9.98
N ALA A 163 12.91 6.89 -9.93
CA ALA A 163 12.43 5.80 -9.10
C ALA A 163 13.46 5.48 -8.01
N ARG A 164 13.02 5.39 -6.75
CA ARG A 164 13.85 5.12 -5.58
C ARG A 164 13.42 3.85 -4.90
N LEU A 165 14.39 2.96 -4.67
CA LEU A 165 14.27 1.76 -3.85
C LEU A 165 15.12 1.95 -2.60
N ALA A 166 14.51 1.75 -1.43
CA ALA A 166 15.19 1.81 -0.13
C ALA A 166 14.95 0.52 0.68
N LEU A 167 16.01 0.03 1.33
CA LEU A 167 16.04 -1.19 2.13
C LEU A 167 16.64 -0.90 3.51
N GLY A 168 16.05 -1.49 4.56
CA GLY A 168 16.46 -1.28 5.94
C GLY A 168 17.72 -2.06 6.35
N ALA A 169 18.19 -2.97 5.50
CA ALA A 169 19.41 -3.73 5.69
C ALA A 169 20.11 -3.96 4.34
N VAL A 170 21.41 -4.25 4.37
CA VAL A 170 22.21 -4.58 3.18
C VAL A 170 21.94 -6.02 2.70
N GLN A 171 21.58 -6.92 3.62
CA GLN A 171 21.33 -8.35 3.34
C GLN A 171 20.32 -8.92 4.33
N GLY A 172 19.68 -10.04 3.96
CA GLY A 172 18.72 -10.74 4.81
C GLY A 172 17.38 -10.01 4.96
N PRO A 173 16.53 -10.44 5.92
CA PRO A 173 15.17 -9.94 6.03
C PRO A 173 15.11 -8.47 6.41
N THR A 174 14.34 -7.66 5.68
CA THR A 174 14.21 -6.22 5.96
C THR A 174 12.95 -5.62 5.35
N ALA A 175 12.67 -4.35 5.67
CA ALA A 175 11.62 -3.59 5.01
C ALA A 175 12.14 -2.97 3.71
N LEU A 176 11.29 -2.97 2.70
CA LEU A 176 11.48 -2.23 1.45
C LEU A 176 10.50 -1.06 1.39
N ALA A 177 10.95 0.10 0.92
CA ALA A 177 10.11 1.20 0.47
C ALA A 177 10.44 1.58 -0.98
N TYR A 178 9.40 1.92 -1.74
CA TYR A 178 9.52 2.32 -3.13
C TYR A 178 8.78 3.63 -3.40
N ALA A 179 9.43 4.53 -4.13
CA ALA A 179 8.86 5.81 -4.52
C ALA A 179 9.20 6.16 -5.98
N VAL A 180 8.30 6.86 -6.66
CA VAL A 180 8.44 7.24 -8.07
C VAL A 180 8.02 8.69 -8.26
N ALA A 181 8.82 9.47 -8.98
CA ALA A 181 8.50 10.83 -9.36
C ALA A 181 7.30 10.83 -10.32
N PRO A 182 6.25 11.63 -10.09
CA PRO A 182 5.10 11.67 -10.99
C PRO A 182 5.49 12.19 -12.38
N THR A 183 6.47 13.10 -12.46
CA THR A 183 7.02 13.64 -13.70
C THR A 183 8.53 13.89 -13.56
N ALA A 184 9.22 14.11 -14.68
CA ALA A 184 10.65 14.40 -14.69
C ALA A 184 11.00 15.62 -13.80
N GLY A 185 12.04 15.48 -12.98
CA GLY A 185 12.53 16.55 -12.10
C GLY A 185 11.67 16.86 -10.88
N THR A 186 10.64 16.05 -10.58
CA THR A 186 9.83 16.19 -9.37
C THR A 186 10.24 15.21 -8.27
N THR A 187 9.91 15.53 -7.02
CA THR A 187 10.19 14.66 -5.88
C THR A 187 9.43 13.33 -6.00
N PRO A 188 10.10 12.17 -5.82
CA PRO A 188 9.44 10.87 -5.77
C PRO A 188 8.35 10.79 -4.70
N LEU A 189 7.19 10.25 -5.08
CA LEU A 189 6.05 9.98 -4.20
C LEU A 189 6.02 8.49 -3.85
N LEU A 190 5.58 8.17 -2.63
CA LEU A 190 5.48 6.80 -2.13
C LEU A 190 4.54 5.96 -3.00
N VAL A 191 4.97 4.77 -3.38
CA VAL A 191 4.11 3.78 -4.05
C VAL A 191 3.76 2.65 -3.09
N THR A 192 4.75 2.07 -2.42
CA THR A 192 4.52 0.90 -1.56
C THR A 192 5.63 0.72 -0.53
N MET A 193 5.32 -0.08 0.50
CA MET A 193 6.30 -0.67 1.41
C MET A 193 5.87 -2.09 1.78
N PHE A 194 6.82 -3.01 1.96
CA PHE A 194 6.54 -4.40 2.33
C PHE A 194 7.81 -5.10 2.86
N PRO A 195 7.68 -6.21 3.61
CA PRO A 195 8.84 -6.95 4.08
C PRO A 195 9.40 -7.82 2.94
N VAL A 196 10.72 -7.94 2.89
CA VAL A 196 11.43 -8.87 2.00
C VAL A 196 12.26 -9.84 2.84
N ALA A 197 12.39 -11.08 2.37
CA ALA A 197 13.17 -12.11 3.05
C ALA A 197 14.69 -11.92 2.86
N ASP A 198 15.10 -11.30 1.77
CA ASP A 198 16.48 -10.97 1.47
C ASP A 198 16.54 -9.64 0.72
N ALA A 199 17.23 -8.66 1.30
CA ALA A 199 17.44 -7.33 0.72
C ALA A 199 18.16 -7.35 -0.63
N THR A 200 19.01 -8.35 -0.87
CA THR A 200 19.84 -8.42 -2.08
C THR A 200 19.02 -8.70 -3.34
N ILE A 201 17.92 -9.46 -3.22
CA ILE A 201 17.06 -9.86 -4.34
C ILE A 201 16.39 -8.64 -5.01
N PRO A 202 15.55 -7.84 -4.33
CA PRO A 202 14.87 -6.73 -4.97
C PRO A 202 15.85 -5.65 -5.45
N LEU A 203 16.99 -5.46 -4.76
CA LEU A 203 18.02 -4.52 -5.19
C LEU A 203 18.68 -4.96 -6.50
N THR A 204 19.07 -6.23 -6.59
CA THR A 204 19.68 -6.80 -7.80
C THR A 204 18.71 -6.75 -8.97
N GLU A 205 17.45 -7.16 -8.76
CA GLU A 205 16.41 -7.10 -9.79
C GLU A 205 16.15 -5.67 -10.27
N PHE A 206 16.06 -4.72 -9.33
CA PHE A 206 15.86 -3.32 -9.66
C PHE A 206 16.99 -2.81 -10.56
N LEU A 207 18.26 -3.06 -10.19
CA LEU A 207 19.43 -2.63 -10.97
C LEU A 207 19.56 -3.32 -12.34
N ALA A 208 19.10 -4.57 -12.46
CA ALA A 208 19.25 -5.35 -13.69
C ALA A 208 18.19 -5.03 -14.75
N ASP A 209 16.97 -4.69 -14.34
CA ASP A 209 15.82 -4.44 -15.22
C ASP A 209 15.12 -3.12 -14.83
N PRO A 210 15.46 -2.00 -15.51
CA PRO A 210 14.98 -0.66 -15.21
C PRO A 210 13.55 -0.44 -15.71
N ARG A 211 12.59 -0.97 -14.98
CA ARG A 211 11.14 -0.76 -15.20
C ARG A 211 10.44 -0.37 -13.91
N LEU A 212 9.27 0.24 -14.03
CA LEU A 212 8.39 0.44 -12.88
C LEU A 212 7.94 -0.90 -12.31
N ARG A 213 7.80 -0.95 -10.97
CA ARG A 213 7.52 -2.16 -10.20
C ARG A 213 6.45 -1.92 -9.15
N TRP A 214 5.91 -3.02 -8.65
CA TRP A 214 4.99 -3.06 -7.51
C TRP A 214 3.75 -2.17 -7.72
N ASN A 215 3.23 -2.28 -8.93
CA ASN A 215 2.07 -1.64 -9.48
C ASN A 215 2.21 -0.12 -9.68
N ALA A 216 3.43 0.44 -9.70
CA ALA A 216 3.65 1.84 -10.07
C ALA A 216 3.30 2.08 -11.55
N VAL A 217 2.73 3.26 -11.86
CA VAL A 217 2.36 3.67 -13.23
C VAL A 217 2.92 5.03 -13.61
#